data_AF-A0A957CQM0-F1
#
_entry.id   AF-A0A957CQM0-F1
#
_cell.length_a   1.000
_cell.length_b   1.000
_cell.length_c   1.000
_cell.angle_alpha   90.00
_cell.angle_beta   90.00
_cell.angle_gamma   90.00
#
_symmetry.space_group_name_H-M   'P 1'
#
loop_
_entity.id
_entity.type
_entity.pdbx_description
1 polymer ?
#
loop_
_entity_poly.entity_id
_entity_poly.type
_entity_poly.pdbx_seq_one_letter_code
_entity_poly.pdbx_strand_id
1 'polypeptide(L)' 'MVNDYYAFENTLDSIARATLSIVQMDDLNEILQRIVDACRTTISAEYAVMGIYGEQKAFTEYVVSELENNKHKKIISPE' A
#
# COMPACT_ATOMS: atom_id res chain seq x y z
N MET A 1 -12.46 6.31 25.14
CA MET A 1 -13.66 6.95 24.54
C MET A 1 -13.34 8.19 23.72
N VAL A 2 -12.74 9.26 24.24
CA VAL A 2 -12.35 10.42 23.39
C VAL A 2 -11.19 10.06 22.44
N ASN A 3 -10.23 9.26 22.91
CA ASN A 3 -9.02 8.90 22.15
C ASN A 3 -9.30 8.01 20.93
N ASP A 4 -10.28 7.10 21.04
CA ASP A 4 -10.60 6.13 19.99
C ASP A 4 -11.33 6.78 18.81
N TYR A 5 -12.12 7.82 19.09
CA TYR A 5 -12.84 8.59 18.08
C TYR A 5 -11.90 9.42 17.21
N TYR A 6 -10.92 10.10 17.81
CA TYR A 6 -9.90 10.84 17.06
C TYR A 6 -8.98 9.92 16.25
N ALA A 7 -8.63 8.75 16.77
CA ALA A 7 -7.87 7.75 16.02
C ALA A 7 -8.66 7.24 14.79
N PHE A 8 -9.97 7.05 14.94
CA PHE A 8 -10.85 6.64 13.85
C PHE A 8 -11.00 7.71 12.76
N GLU A 9 -11.23 8.98 13.13
CA GLU A 9 -11.30 10.09 12.16
C GLU A 9 -9.97 10.27 11.40
N ASN A 10 -8.84 10.17 12.08
CA ASN A 10 -7.51 10.26 11.44
C ASN A 10 -7.27 9.10 10.47
N THR A 11 -7.76 7.90 10.78
CA THR A 11 -7.68 6.73 9.89
C THR A 11 -8.55 6.94 8.65
N LEU A 12 -9.78 7.44 8.82
CA LEU A 12 -10.68 7.74 7.71
C LEU A 12 -10.11 8.84 6.80
N ASP A 13 -9.54 9.91 7.35
CA ASP A 13 -8.88 10.96 6.54
C ASP A 13 -7.68 10.40 5.77
N SER A 14 -6.88 9.55 6.41
CA SER A 14 -5.74 8.88 5.77
C SER A 14 -6.17 7.99 4.60
N ILE A 15 -7.26 7.21 4.77
CA ILE A 15 -7.83 6.38 3.72
C ILE A 15 -8.40 7.24 2.58
N ALA A 16 -9.12 8.32 2.89
CA ALA A 16 -9.70 9.20 1.89
C ALA A 16 -8.61 9.86 1.02
N ARG A 17 -7.53 10.34 1.65
CA ARG A 17 -6.37 10.91 0.95
C ARG A 17 -5.68 9.88 0.06
N ALA A 18 -5.44 8.67 0.57
CA ALA A 18 -4.85 7.59 -0.20
C ALA A 18 -5.72 7.23 -1.43
N THR A 19 -7.04 7.13 -1.23
CA THR A 19 -8.00 6.85 -2.30
C THR A 19 -7.94 7.92 -3.39
N LEU A 20 -8.08 9.21 -3.04
CA LEU A 20 -8.06 10.31 -4.01
C LEU A 20 -6.75 10.32 -4.83
N SER A 21 -5.64 10.08 -4.15
CA SER A 21 -4.30 9.98 -4.71
C SER A 21 -4.16 8.84 -5.74
N ILE A 22 -4.93 7.75 -5.59
CA ILE A 22 -4.93 6.60 -6.50
C ILE A 22 -5.81 6.84 -7.73
N VAL A 23 -7.01 7.42 -7.57
CA VAL A 23 -7.99 7.55 -8.68
C VAL A 23 -7.53 8.48 -9.81
N GLN A 24 -6.49 9.29 -9.56
CA GLN A 24 -5.94 10.24 -10.53
C GLN A 24 -4.78 9.67 -11.36
N MET A 25 -4.46 8.39 -11.21
CA MET A 25 -3.28 7.77 -11.82
C MET A 25 -3.70 6.84 -12.98
N ASP A 26 -2.92 6.86 -14.05
CA ASP A 26 -3.15 6.00 -15.23
C ASP A 26 -2.25 4.74 -15.25
N ASP A 27 -1.24 4.68 -14.37
CA ASP A 27 -0.31 3.55 -14.26
C ASP A 27 -0.69 2.61 -13.10
N LEU A 28 -1.12 1.39 -13.46
CA LEU A 28 -1.48 0.34 -12.50
C LEU A 28 -0.35 0.00 -11.52
N ASN A 29 0.91 -0.04 -11.96
CA ASN A 29 2.03 -0.36 -11.08
C ASN A 29 2.24 0.73 -10.04
N GLU A 30 2.05 1.99 -10.44
CA GLU A 30 2.16 3.13 -9.54
C GLU A 30 1.00 3.16 -8.52
N ILE A 31 -0.21 2.82 -8.97
CA ILE A 31 -1.38 2.64 -8.11
C ILE A 31 -1.12 1.58 -7.05
N LEU A 32 -0.69 0.39 -7.47
CA LEU A 32 -0.46 -0.74 -6.57
C LEU A 32 0.61 -0.41 -5.53
N GLN A 33 1.72 0.22 -5.94
CA GLN A 33 2.76 0.68 -5.01
C GLN A 33 2.18 1.63 -3.95
N ARG A 34 1.37 2.60 -4.38
CA ARG A 34 0.79 3.61 -3.47
C ARG A 34 -0.19 3.01 -2.47
N ILE A 35 -0.94 1.98 -2.86
CA ILE A 35 -1.80 1.23 -1.93
C ILE A 35 -0.95 0.56 -0.85
N VAL A 36 0.12 -0.15 -1.23
CA VAL A 36 0.99 -0.84 -0.26
C VAL A 36 1.66 0.16 0.68
N ASP A 37 2.15 1.29 0.17
CA ASP A 37 2.75 2.37 0.96
C ASP A 37 1.76 2.98 1.97
N ALA A 38 0.51 3.22 1.54
CA ALA A 38 -0.55 3.76 2.38
C ALA A 38 -0.93 2.78 3.49
N CYS A 39 -1.08 1.49 3.17
CA CYS A 39 -1.34 0.45 4.17
C CYS A 39 -0.22 0.40 5.21
N ARG A 40 1.05 0.35 4.77
CA ARG A 40 2.23 0.33 5.66
C ARG A 40 2.23 1.51 6.62
N THR A 41 2.01 2.71 6.09
CA THR A 41 2.04 3.96 6.86
C THR A 41 0.88 4.03 7.85
N THR A 42 -0.33 3.64 7.44
CA THR A 42 -1.54 3.71 8.27
C THR A 42 -1.41 2.88 9.54
N ILE A 43 -0.82 1.69 9.45
CA ILE A 43 -0.62 0.81 10.61
C ILE A 43 0.75 1.00 11.28
N SER A 44 1.55 1.97 10.83
CA SER A 44 2.92 2.22 11.31
C SER A 44 3.82 0.97 11.25
N ALA A 45 3.72 0.19 10.17
CA ALA A 45 4.57 -0.98 9.95
C ALA A 45 5.91 -0.60 9.30
N GLU A 46 6.94 -1.40 9.59
CA GLU A 46 8.26 -1.29 8.94
C GLU A 46 8.24 -1.82 7.49
N TYR A 47 7.34 -2.78 7.22
CA TYR A 47 7.28 -3.53 5.97
C TYR A 47 5.83 -3.86 5.60
N ALA A 48 5.50 -3.84 4.31
CA ALA A 48 4.24 -4.34 3.77
C ALA A 48 4.43 -4.96 2.38
N VAL A 49 3.64 -5.99 2.08
CA VAL A 49 3.64 -6.68 0.79
C VAL A 49 2.22 -6.89 0.32
N MET A 50 1.99 -6.65 -0.97
CA MET A 50 0.80 -7.08 -1.68
C MET A 50 1.19 -8.13 -2.72
N GLY A 51 0.62 -9.33 -2.59
CA GLY A 51 0.69 -10.34 -3.63
C GLY A 51 -0.40 -10.11 -4.67
N ILE A 52 -0.05 -10.15 -5.95
CA ILE A 52 -0.97 -10.07 -7.08
C ILE A 52 -1.34 -11.49 -7.48
N TYR A 53 -2.64 -11.79 -7.47
CA TYR A 53 -3.16 -13.10 -7.86
C TYR A 53 -3.25 -13.20 -9.38
N GLY A 54 -2.52 -14.15 -9.96
CA GLY A 54 -2.61 -14.48 -11.38
C GLY A 54 -3.73 -15.47 -11.69
N GLU A 55 -3.94 -15.72 -12.98
CA GLU A 55 -5.01 -16.59 -13.50
C GLU A 55 -4.95 -18.03 -12.98
N GLN A 56 -3.76 -18.51 -12.58
CA GLN A 56 -3.55 -19.87 -12.08
C GLN A 56 -3.82 -20.04 -10.58
N LYS A 57 -4.52 -19.08 -9.95
CA LYS A 57 -4.75 -19.05 -8.49
C LYS A 57 -3.45 -19.08 -7.66
N ALA A 58 -2.35 -18.59 -8.24
CA ALA A 58 -1.06 -18.43 -7.59
C ALA A 58 -0.67 -16.95 -7.58
N PHE A 59 0.13 -16.55 -6.59
CA PHE A 59 0.74 -15.23 -6.60
C PHE A 59 1.81 -15.18 -7.68
N THR A 60 1.70 -14.24 -8.60
CA THR A 60 2.63 -14.10 -9.73
C THR A 60 3.62 -12.97 -9.52
N GLU A 61 3.25 -11.98 -8.72
CA GLU A 61 4.03 -10.77 -8.49
C GLU A 61 3.81 -10.27 -7.08
N TYR A 62 4.84 -9.62 -6.53
CA TYR A 62 4.78 -8.98 -5.23
C TYR A 62 5.15 -7.51 -5.36
N VAL A 63 4.30 -6.65 -4.80
CA VAL A 63 4.55 -5.22 -4.62
C VAL A 63 4.95 -5.01 -3.17
N VAL A 64 6.12 -4.42 -2.98
CA VAL A 64 6.78 -4.33 -1.69
C VAL A 64 6.92 -2.87 -1.28
N SER A 65 6.58 -2.56 -0.03
CA SER A 65 6.87 -1.28 0.61
C SER A 65 7.71 -1.53 1.85
N GLU A 66 8.88 -0.92 1.87
CA GLU A 66 9.78 -0.95 3.03
C GLU A 66 10.04 0.51 3.45
N LEU A 67 10.32 0.71 4.73
CA LEU A 67 10.87 1.98 5.21
C LEU A 67 12.30 2.14 4.68
N GLU A 68 12.45 2.57 3.43
CA GLU A 68 13.75 2.69 2.78
C GLU A 68 14.54 3.91 3.28
N ASN A 69 15.83 3.69 3.54
CA ASN A 69 16.85 4.74 3.46
C ASN A 69 17.30 5.02 2.00
N ASN A 70 16.80 4.33 0.96
CA ASN A 70 17.11 4.64 -0.47
C ASN A 70 16.23 3.95 -1.55
N LYS A 71 15.33 4.74 -2.16
CA LYS A 71 14.77 4.75 -3.53
C LYS A 71 14.86 3.52 -4.48
N HIS A 72 14.36 2.32 -4.16
CA HIS A 72 14.15 1.29 -5.17
C HIS A 72 12.77 0.60 -5.10
N LYS A 73 11.86 1.05 -5.97
CA LYS A 73 10.70 0.26 -6.42
C LYS A 73 11.19 -1.12 -6.88
N LYS A 74 10.76 -2.19 -6.22
CA LYS A 74 11.12 -3.56 -6.60
C LYS A 74 9.87 -4.42 -6.69
N ILE A 75 9.35 -4.56 -7.90
CA ILE A 75 8.43 -5.65 -8.21
C ILE A 75 9.27 -6.92 -8.30
N ILE A 76 8.89 -7.94 -7.55
CA ILE A 76 9.62 -9.21 -7.50
C ILE A 76 8.69 -10.32 -7.98
N SER A 77 9.15 -11.10 -8.96
CA SER A 77 8.50 -12.33 -9.38
C SER A 77 9.00 -13.50 -8.52
N PRO A 78 8.14 -14.44 -8.12
CA PRO A 78 8.58 -15.69 -7.49
C PRO A 78 9.37 -16.55 -8.49
N GLU A 79 10.40 -17.25 -8.00
CA GLU A 79 11.15 -18.29 -8.74
C GLU A 79 10.29 -19.54 -8.99
#